data_AF-A0A4U6X233-F1
#
_entry.id   AF-A0A4U6X233-F1
#
_cell.length_a   1.000
_cell.length_b   1.000
_cell.length_c   1.000
_cell.angle_alpha   90.00
_cell.angle_beta   90.00
_cell.angle_gamma   90.00
#
_symmetry.space_group_name_H-M   'P 1'
#
loop_
_entity.id
_entity.type
_entity.pdbx_description
1 polymer ?
#
loop_
_entity_poly.entity_id
_entity_poly.type
_entity_poly.pdbx_seq_one_letter_code
_entity_poly.pdbx_strand_id
1 'polypeptide(L)'
;MADGLMDLRKDTDYVTVSNCLFSSHNKAFGIGWTPNVVSKMTINDNFFNATNQRNPSADNLLMCHMYNNYFLNVTSYGNYARGHTALLVETSYFERVHDPVVAGPNATIRSNWLKFKDCTGERHLDVDEGAVFNATDYYAYSLKDPYDLPTTIPPFVGPRPDIGI
;
A
#
# COMPACT_ATOMS: atom_id res chain seq x y z
N MET A 1 -21.95 -6.53 6.56
CA MET A 1 -20.52 -6.91 6.45
C MET A 1 -20.29 -7.35 5.00
N ALA A 2 -19.33 -6.77 4.29
CA ALA A 2 -19.00 -7.08 2.89
C ALA A 2 -17.56 -7.65 2.79
N ASP A 3 -17.20 -8.24 1.64
CA ASP A 3 -15.86 -8.81 1.40
C ASP A 3 -14.83 -7.78 0.92
N GLY A 4 -13.78 -8.12 0.16
CA GLY A 4 -12.80 -7.16 -0.35
C GLY A 4 -13.39 -6.16 -1.35
N LEU A 5 -12.88 -4.90 -1.40
CA LEU A 5 -13.10 -4.05 -2.60
C LEU A 5 -12.27 -4.57 -3.77
N MET A 6 -11.04 -5.00 -3.48
CA MET A 6 -10.14 -5.68 -4.40
C MET A 6 -9.42 -6.82 -3.68
N ASP A 7 -9.39 -8.01 -4.27
CA ASP A 7 -8.65 -9.14 -3.71
C ASP A 7 -7.69 -9.78 -4.74
N LEU A 8 -6.40 -9.58 -4.46
CA LEU A 8 -5.19 -10.20 -5.04
C LEU A 8 -5.03 -11.67 -4.68
N ARG A 9 -5.69 -12.63 -5.34
CA ARG A 9 -5.67 -14.04 -4.86
C ARG A 9 -4.59 -14.92 -5.49
N LYS A 10 -4.04 -15.82 -4.66
CA LYS A 10 -3.02 -16.82 -4.97
C LYS A 10 -1.79 -16.19 -5.62
N ASP A 11 -1.19 -16.88 -6.57
CA ASP A 11 0.04 -16.49 -7.25
C ASP A 11 -0.22 -15.46 -8.37
N THR A 12 -1.14 -14.51 -8.13
CA THR A 12 -1.36 -13.36 -9.03
C THR A 12 -0.07 -12.54 -9.05
N ASP A 13 0.59 -12.47 -10.21
CA ASP A 13 1.94 -11.91 -10.36
C ASP A 13 1.94 -10.74 -11.36
N TYR A 14 2.91 -9.84 -11.22
CA TYR A 14 3.11 -8.64 -12.05
C TYR A 14 1.87 -7.74 -12.17
N VAL A 15 1.29 -7.34 -11.04
CA VAL A 15 0.12 -6.45 -11.01
C VAL A 15 0.50 -5.03 -10.59
N THR A 16 -0.04 -4.04 -11.29
CA THR A 16 -0.06 -2.64 -10.84
C THR A 16 -1.48 -2.23 -10.47
N VAL A 17 -1.65 -1.67 -9.28
CA VAL A 17 -2.89 -1.02 -8.84
C VAL A 17 -2.60 0.46 -8.67
N SER A 18 -3.16 1.27 -9.54
CA SER A 18 -2.85 2.70 -9.63
C SER A 18 -4.10 3.56 -9.75
N ASN A 19 -4.04 4.78 -9.22
CA ASN A 19 -5.08 5.79 -9.35
C ASN A 19 -6.48 5.33 -8.90
N CYS A 20 -6.58 4.42 -7.94
CA CYS A 20 -7.84 3.91 -7.42
C CYS A 20 -8.28 4.66 -6.15
N LEU A 21 -9.60 4.79 -5.97
CA LEU A 21 -10.21 5.23 -4.72
C LEU A 21 -10.77 4.00 -3.98
N PHE A 22 -10.21 3.72 -2.80
CA PHE A 22 -10.73 2.74 -1.85
C PHE A 22 -11.39 3.50 -0.70
N SER A 23 -12.71 3.44 -0.57
CA SER A 23 -13.40 4.26 0.43
C SER A 23 -14.53 3.58 1.18
N SER A 24 -14.75 4.01 2.42
CA SER A 24 -15.94 3.70 3.23
C SER A 24 -16.21 2.20 3.39
N HIS A 25 -15.16 1.42 3.67
CA HIS A 25 -15.24 -0.04 3.63
C HIS A 25 -14.39 -0.73 4.69
N ASN A 26 -14.85 -1.89 5.16
CA ASN A 26 -14.14 -2.62 6.21
C ASN A 26 -12.84 -3.25 5.68
N LYS A 27 -12.90 -4.06 4.61
CA LYS A 27 -11.78 -4.83 4.08
C LYS A 27 -11.40 -4.30 2.69
N ALA A 28 -10.49 -3.34 2.59
CA ALA A 28 -10.28 -2.60 1.33
C ALA A 28 -9.58 -3.45 0.25
N PHE A 29 -8.35 -3.89 0.51
CA PHE A 29 -7.47 -4.51 -0.47
C PHE A 29 -6.69 -5.68 0.15
N GLY A 30 -7.18 -6.91 -0.06
CA GLY A 30 -6.52 -8.12 0.40
C GLY A 30 -5.63 -8.75 -0.67
N ILE A 31 -4.50 -9.32 -0.26
CA ILE A 31 -3.55 -10.00 -1.16
C ILE A 31 -3.05 -11.28 -0.49
N GLY A 32 -2.87 -12.36 -1.25
CA GLY A 32 -2.24 -13.61 -0.78
C GLY A 32 -3.10 -14.85 -0.99
N TRP A 33 -3.41 -15.61 0.08
CA TRP A 33 -4.07 -16.93 0.01
C TRP A 33 -3.25 -18.02 -0.67
N THR A 34 -1.93 -17.94 -0.55
CA THR A 34 -0.97 -18.91 -1.06
C THR A 34 0.24 -18.99 -0.12
N PRO A 35 0.86 -20.17 0.07
CA PRO A 35 2.15 -20.27 0.75
C PRO A 35 3.32 -19.84 -0.13
N ASN A 36 3.12 -19.69 -1.45
CA ASN A 36 4.18 -19.37 -2.39
C ASN A 36 4.55 -17.88 -2.29
N VAL A 37 5.85 -17.59 -2.38
CA VAL A 37 6.40 -16.21 -2.33
C VAL A 37 6.96 -15.87 -3.71
N VAL A 38 6.07 -15.68 -4.67
CA VAL A 38 6.44 -15.49 -6.09
C VAL A 38 5.91 -14.19 -6.69
N SER A 39 4.82 -13.66 -6.12
CA SER A 39 4.09 -12.52 -6.65
C SER A 39 4.79 -11.18 -6.45
N LYS A 40 4.70 -10.31 -7.46
CA LYS A 40 5.26 -8.97 -7.51
C LYS A 40 4.17 -7.96 -7.77
N MET A 41 4.12 -6.90 -6.97
CA MET A 41 3.06 -5.90 -7.05
C MET A 41 3.59 -4.49 -6.93
N THR A 42 2.97 -3.58 -7.67
CA THR A 42 3.15 -2.14 -7.54
C THR A 42 1.81 -1.50 -7.18
N ILE A 43 1.79 -0.70 -6.12
CA ILE A 43 0.58 -0.03 -5.63
C ILE A 43 0.91 1.45 -5.50
N ASN A 44 0.40 2.28 -6.40
CA ASN A 44 0.77 3.68 -6.41
C ASN A 44 -0.39 4.65 -6.61
N ASP A 45 -0.19 5.89 -6.19
CA ASP A 45 -1.10 6.99 -6.49
C ASP A 45 -2.57 6.69 -6.14
N ASN A 46 -2.80 5.81 -5.14
CA ASN A 46 -4.14 5.43 -4.70
C ASN A 46 -4.56 6.26 -3.49
N PHE A 47 -5.87 6.40 -3.32
CA PHE A 47 -6.47 7.03 -2.15
C PHE A 47 -7.24 5.99 -1.33
N PHE A 48 -6.80 5.76 -0.10
CA PHE A 48 -7.52 4.96 0.90
C PHE A 48 -8.17 5.91 1.90
N ASN A 49 -9.50 6.03 1.89
CA ASN A 49 -10.23 7.01 2.68
C ASN A 49 -11.37 6.40 3.49
N ALA A 50 -11.37 6.56 4.81
CA ALA A 50 -12.41 6.03 5.69
C ALA A 50 -12.59 4.50 5.55
N THR A 51 -11.48 3.79 5.37
CA THR A 51 -11.43 2.32 5.37
C THR A 51 -11.00 1.81 6.75
N ASN A 52 -11.33 0.57 7.10
CA ASN A 52 -10.93 0.01 8.39
C ASN A 52 -9.58 -0.72 8.31
N GLN A 53 -9.51 -1.78 7.49
CA GLN A 53 -8.38 -2.70 7.42
C GLN A 53 -8.09 -3.15 5.98
N ARG A 54 -6.92 -3.76 5.80
CA ARG A 54 -6.38 -4.26 4.53
C ARG A 54 -6.10 -3.10 3.56
N ASN A 55 -5.21 -2.17 3.89
CA ASN A 55 -4.89 -1.03 3.02
C ASN A 55 -3.43 -1.00 2.51
N PRO A 56 -2.90 -2.05 1.84
CA PRO A 56 -3.40 -3.41 1.67
C PRO A 56 -3.04 -4.32 2.86
N SER A 57 -3.62 -5.53 2.89
CA SER A 57 -3.04 -6.66 3.63
C SER A 57 -2.27 -7.53 2.64
N ALA A 58 -0.95 -7.36 2.61
CA ALA A 58 -0.03 -7.95 1.64
C ALA A 58 0.62 -9.21 2.20
N ASP A 59 0.15 -10.39 1.80
CA ASP A 59 0.66 -11.68 2.28
C ASP A 59 1.47 -12.41 1.20
N ASN A 60 2.68 -12.87 1.56
CA ASN A 60 3.61 -13.63 0.72
C ASN A 60 3.93 -13.03 -0.66
N LEU A 61 4.20 -11.73 -0.72
CA LEU A 61 4.71 -11.09 -1.94
C LEU A 61 6.25 -11.13 -1.99
N LEU A 62 6.80 -11.68 -3.07
CA LEU A 62 8.24 -11.61 -3.32
C LEU A 62 8.73 -10.16 -3.37
N MET A 63 7.95 -9.28 -3.99
CA MET A 63 8.23 -7.84 -4.06
C MET A 63 6.92 -7.06 -4.03
N CYS A 64 6.76 -6.16 -3.05
CA CYS A 64 5.67 -5.20 -3.01
C CYS A 64 6.25 -3.79 -2.98
N HIS A 65 6.00 -2.99 -4.00
CA HIS A 65 6.37 -1.58 -4.02
C HIS A 65 5.13 -0.71 -3.86
N MET A 66 5.09 0.08 -2.81
CA MET A 66 4.05 1.06 -2.54
C MET A 66 4.61 2.48 -2.62
N TYR A 67 4.08 3.34 -3.47
CA TYR A 67 4.52 4.75 -3.50
C TYR A 67 3.44 5.76 -3.85
N ASN A 68 3.61 7.03 -3.46
CA ASN A 68 2.64 8.12 -3.71
C ASN A 68 1.21 7.85 -3.21
N ASN A 69 0.99 6.91 -2.28
CA ASN A 69 -0.37 6.60 -1.81
C ASN A 69 -0.78 7.56 -0.69
N TYR A 70 -2.06 7.93 -0.67
CA TYR A 70 -2.63 8.71 0.43
C TYR A 70 -3.61 7.87 1.25
N PHE A 71 -3.41 7.84 2.56
CA PHE A 71 -4.24 7.17 3.55
C PHE A 71 -4.87 8.20 4.47
N LEU A 72 -6.19 8.18 4.59
CA LEU A 72 -6.96 9.12 5.39
C LEU A 72 -8.03 8.40 6.20
N ASN A 73 -8.10 8.70 7.50
CA ASN A 73 -9.15 8.16 8.39
C ASN A 73 -9.19 6.62 8.42
N VAL A 74 -8.04 5.97 8.60
CA VAL A 74 -7.95 4.51 8.62
C VAL A 74 -7.92 3.99 10.06
N THR A 75 -8.88 3.16 10.44
CA THR A 75 -9.16 2.88 11.85
C THR A 75 -8.48 1.64 12.44
N SER A 76 -8.04 0.68 11.63
CA SER A 76 -7.31 -0.51 12.12
C SER A 76 -5.84 -0.50 11.74
N TYR A 77 -5.51 -0.52 10.45
CA TYR A 77 -4.13 -0.43 9.96
C TYR A 77 -4.08 0.12 8.54
N GLY A 78 -3.02 0.87 8.22
CA GLY A 78 -2.70 1.29 6.86
C GLY A 78 -2.29 0.10 6.00
N ASN A 79 -1.00 -0.07 5.73
CA ASN A 79 -0.50 -1.28 5.08
C ASN A 79 -0.03 -2.32 6.11
N TYR A 80 -0.20 -3.60 5.78
CA TYR A 80 0.32 -4.71 6.56
C TYR A 80 1.06 -5.70 5.66
N ALA A 81 2.39 -5.71 5.76
CA ALA A 81 3.25 -6.75 5.19
C ALA A 81 3.17 -8.01 6.06
N ARG A 82 2.70 -9.11 5.48
CA ARG A 82 2.45 -10.39 6.14
C ARG A 82 3.22 -11.50 5.44
N GLY A 83 3.35 -12.62 6.15
CA GLY A 83 4.10 -13.78 5.68
C GLY A 83 5.55 -13.38 5.43
N HIS A 84 6.05 -13.68 4.23
CA HIS A 84 7.40 -13.34 3.78
C HIS A 84 7.42 -12.17 2.79
N THR A 85 6.50 -11.21 2.95
CA THR A 85 6.43 -10.06 2.05
C THR A 85 7.65 -9.17 2.19
N ALA A 86 8.34 -8.88 1.08
CA ALA A 86 9.33 -7.81 1.01
C ALA A 86 8.66 -6.53 0.52
N LEU A 87 8.49 -5.55 1.41
CA LEU A 87 7.75 -4.32 1.16
C LEU A 87 8.68 -3.10 1.10
N LEU A 88 8.65 -2.39 -0.03
CA LEU A 88 9.21 -1.06 -0.18
C LEU A 88 8.06 -0.04 -0.13
N VAL A 89 8.11 0.95 0.78
CA VAL A 89 7.11 2.03 0.87
C VAL A 89 7.77 3.39 0.73
N GLU A 90 7.42 4.16 -0.31
CA GLU A 90 8.07 5.43 -0.62
C GLU A 90 7.07 6.59 -0.74
N THR A 91 7.41 7.78 -0.23
CA THR A 91 6.67 9.04 -0.41
C THR A 91 5.16 9.01 -0.15
N SER A 92 4.67 8.06 0.64
CA SER A 92 3.24 7.94 0.94
C SER A 92 2.85 8.80 2.15
N TYR A 93 1.60 9.28 2.17
CA TYR A 93 1.06 10.13 3.24
C TYR A 93 0.00 9.38 4.03
N PHE A 94 0.15 9.37 5.35
CA PHE A 94 -0.79 8.79 6.29
C PHE A 94 -1.34 9.89 7.20
N GLU A 95 -2.65 10.11 7.19
CA GLU A 95 -3.35 11.08 8.03
C GLU A 95 -4.48 10.41 8.82
N ARG A 96 -4.46 10.54 10.15
CA ARG A 96 -5.46 9.90 11.03
C ARG A 96 -5.57 8.40 10.73
N VAL A 97 -4.42 7.74 10.73
CA VAL A 97 -4.28 6.30 10.49
C VAL A 97 -3.77 5.64 11.77
N HIS A 98 -4.49 4.65 12.27
CA HIS A 98 -3.96 3.71 13.26
C HIS A 98 -3.03 2.72 12.55
N ASP A 99 -1.90 2.37 13.16
CA ASP A 99 -0.93 1.39 12.62
C ASP A 99 -0.62 1.59 11.12
N PRO A 100 -0.04 2.73 10.71
CA PRO A 100 0.06 3.09 9.31
C PRO A 100 0.91 2.14 8.47
N VAL A 101 1.99 1.60 9.03
CA VAL A 101 2.90 0.66 8.34
C VAL A 101 3.23 -0.46 9.32
N VAL A 102 2.76 -1.67 9.03
CA VAL A 102 2.94 -2.84 9.91
C VAL A 102 3.64 -3.97 9.18
N ALA A 103 4.54 -4.64 9.89
CA ALA A 103 5.22 -5.87 9.49
C ALA A 103 4.79 -7.04 10.38
N GLY A 104 4.59 -8.20 9.76
CA GLY A 104 4.46 -9.48 10.45
C GLY A 104 5.84 -10.07 10.75
N PRO A 105 5.91 -11.18 11.51
CA PRO A 105 7.17 -11.67 12.08
C PRO A 105 8.30 -11.98 11.08
N ASN A 106 7.96 -12.34 9.84
CA ASN A 106 8.92 -12.73 8.80
C ASN A 106 8.92 -11.77 7.59
N ALA A 107 8.17 -10.67 7.67
CA ALA A 107 8.11 -9.69 6.59
C ALA A 107 9.28 -8.71 6.71
N THR A 108 9.68 -8.13 5.59
CA THR A 108 10.73 -7.10 5.54
C THR A 108 10.15 -5.80 5.01
N ILE A 109 10.57 -4.68 5.58
CA ILE A 109 10.12 -3.34 5.21
C ILE A 109 11.32 -2.42 5.05
N ARG A 110 11.34 -1.69 3.95
CA ARG A 110 12.18 -0.51 3.76
C ARG A 110 11.26 0.65 3.39
N SER A 111 11.50 1.81 3.99
CA SER A 111 10.71 3.00 3.69
C SER A 111 11.59 4.19 3.30
N ASN A 112 11.01 5.07 2.49
CA ASN A 112 11.66 6.29 2.03
C ASN A 112 10.68 7.46 2.09
N TRP A 113 10.98 8.48 2.90
CA TRP A 113 10.27 9.77 2.93
C TRP A 113 8.74 9.68 3.12
N LEU A 114 8.29 8.90 4.10
CA LEU A 114 6.86 8.82 4.45
C LEU A 114 6.41 10.01 5.32
N LYS A 115 5.15 10.43 5.17
CA LYS A 115 4.54 11.45 6.03
C LYS A 115 3.46 10.85 6.92
N PHE A 116 3.51 11.21 8.20
CA PHE A 116 2.49 10.85 9.19
C PHE A 116 1.91 12.13 9.81
N LYS A 117 0.59 12.22 9.88
CA LYS A 117 -0.15 13.30 10.54
C LYS A 117 -1.27 12.70 11.37
N ASP A 118 -1.29 12.99 12.67
CA ASP A 118 -2.32 12.48 13.59
C ASP A 118 -2.46 10.95 13.59
N CYS A 119 -1.38 10.21 13.28
CA CYS A 119 -1.36 8.74 13.28
C CYS A 119 -1.08 8.19 14.68
N THR A 120 -1.74 7.08 15.03
CA THR A 120 -1.60 6.37 16.30
C THR A 120 -1.06 4.95 16.06
N GLY A 121 -0.70 4.23 17.13
CA GLY A 121 -0.22 2.86 17.04
C GLY A 121 1.23 2.71 16.57
N GLU A 122 1.55 1.56 15.99
CA GLU A 122 2.90 1.13 15.61
C GLU A 122 3.32 1.62 14.22
N ARG A 123 4.63 1.74 14.00
CA ARG A 123 5.23 2.14 12.71
C ARG A 123 6.50 1.34 12.45
N HIS A 124 6.45 0.39 11.54
CA HIS A 124 7.57 -0.48 11.17
C HIS A 124 8.18 0.02 9.86
N LEU A 125 9.27 0.79 9.93
CA LEU A 125 9.80 1.56 8.80
C LEU A 125 11.04 0.93 8.13
N ASP A 126 11.73 0.05 8.84
CA ASP A 126 13.08 -0.43 8.58
C ASP A 126 13.29 -1.87 9.09
N VAL A 127 12.31 -2.76 8.86
CA VAL A 127 12.38 -4.17 9.29
C VAL A 127 13.21 -4.98 8.31
N ASP A 128 14.45 -5.31 8.68
CA ASP A 128 15.39 -6.04 7.82
C ASP A 128 15.49 -5.42 6.40
N GLU A 129 15.66 -4.10 6.37
CA GLU A 129 15.59 -3.30 5.14
C GLU A 129 16.60 -3.74 4.06
N GLY A 130 17.72 -4.35 4.45
CA GLY A 130 18.75 -4.86 3.54
C GLY A 130 18.29 -6.06 2.70
N ALA A 131 17.23 -6.74 3.13
CA ALA A 131 16.59 -7.82 2.38
C ALA A 131 15.51 -7.31 1.40
N VAL A 132 15.19 -6.01 1.41
CA VAL A 132 14.19 -5.42 0.52
C VAL A 132 14.82 -5.03 -0.81
N PHE A 133 14.21 -5.47 -1.91
CA PHE A 133 14.62 -5.18 -3.27
C PHE A 133 14.70 -3.66 -3.59
N ASN A 134 15.47 -3.30 -4.64
CA ASN A 134 15.45 -1.95 -5.23
C ASN A 134 14.49 -1.92 -6.41
N ALA A 135 13.45 -1.08 -6.36
CA ALA A 135 12.46 -0.99 -7.43
C ALA A 135 13.04 -0.50 -8.77
N THR A 136 14.05 0.37 -8.73
CA THR A 136 14.72 0.93 -9.92
C THR A 136 15.47 -0.11 -10.76
N ASP A 137 15.78 -1.27 -10.18
CA ASP A 137 16.39 -2.38 -10.92
C ASP A 137 15.39 -3.04 -11.89
N TYR A 138 14.09 -2.79 -11.71
CA TYR A 138 13.01 -3.45 -12.44
C TYR A 138 12.20 -2.49 -13.32
N TYR A 139 11.97 -1.25 -12.89
CA TYR A 139 11.22 -0.26 -13.67
C TYR A 139 11.51 1.18 -13.25
N ALA A 140 11.23 2.13 -14.16
CA ALA A 140 11.27 3.56 -13.87
C ALA A 140 9.97 4.03 -13.21
N TYR A 141 10.08 4.91 -12.22
CA TYR A 141 8.95 5.55 -11.54
C TYR A 141 9.33 6.95 -11.07
N SER A 142 8.35 7.72 -10.63
CA SER A 142 8.57 9.08 -10.11
C SER A 142 7.88 9.23 -8.77
N LEU A 143 8.66 9.68 -7.80
CA LEU A 143 8.19 9.99 -6.45
C LEU A 143 7.68 11.43 -6.42
N LYS A 144 6.52 11.63 -5.80
CA LYS A 144 5.95 12.95 -5.53
C LYS A 144 6.46 13.44 -4.16
N ASP A 145 6.35 14.75 -3.92
CA ASP A 145 6.48 15.23 -2.54
C ASP A 145 5.29 14.68 -1.73
N PRO A 146 5.53 13.91 -0.64
CA PRO A 146 4.44 13.42 0.19
C PRO A 146 3.53 14.57 0.65
N TYR A 147 4.04 15.75 0.97
CA TYR A 147 3.25 16.89 1.42
C TYR A 147 2.24 17.40 0.40
N ASP A 148 2.43 17.12 -0.89
CA ASP A 148 1.50 17.48 -1.96
C ASP A 148 0.41 16.41 -2.17
N LEU A 149 0.56 15.20 -1.63
CA LEU A 149 -0.41 14.12 -1.86
C LEU A 149 -1.84 14.44 -1.39
N PRO A 150 -2.07 15.15 -0.26
CA PRO A 150 -3.43 15.54 0.14
C PRO A 150 -4.18 16.38 -0.90
N THR A 151 -3.48 17.07 -1.80
CA THR A 151 -4.08 17.88 -2.88
C THR A 151 -3.93 17.25 -4.26
N THR A 152 -2.92 16.41 -4.49
CA THR A 152 -2.60 15.83 -5.81
C THR A 152 -3.11 14.40 -6.01
N ILE A 153 -3.56 13.71 -4.95
CA ILE A 153 -4.16 12.37 -5.07
C ILE A 153 -5.70 12.42 -5.15
N PRO A 154 -6.44 12.99 -4.16
CA PRO A 154 -7.91 12.89 -4.14
C PRO A 154 -8.63 13.33 -5.43
N PRO A 155 -8.21 14.41 -6.13
CA PRO A 155 -8.89 14.84 -7.36
C PRO A 155 -8.62 13.95 -8.58
N PHE A 156 -7.60 13.09 -8.55
CA PHE A 156 -7.09 12.39 -9.73
C PHE A 156 -7.25 10.86 -9.68
N VAL A 157 -7.90 10.34 -8.64
CA VAL A 157 -8.19 8.91 -8.46
C VAL A 157 -9.63 8.56 -8.83
N GLY A 158 -9.88 7.28 -9.09
CA GLY A 158 -11.20 6.74 -9.37
C GLY A 158 -11.64 6.90 -10.83
N PRO A 159 -12.90 6.54 -11.16
CA PRO A 159 -13.41 6.66 -12.52
C PRO A 159 -13.37 8.11 -13.00
N ARG A 160 -12.80 8.34 -14.19
CA ARG A 160 -12.75 9.65 -14.80
C ARG A 160 -13.29 9.61 -16.23
N PRO A 161 -13.98 10.68 -16.69
CA PRO A 161 -14.50 10.74 -18.07
C PRO A 161 -13.43 10.66 -19.16
N ASP A 162 -12.20 11.06 -18.85
CA ASP A 162 -11.08 11.18 -19.79
C ASP A 162 -10.17 9.95 -19.83
N ILE A 163 -10.42 8.95 -18.99
CA ILE A 163 -9.70 7.66 -18.99
C ILE A 163 -10.66 6.58 -19.53
N GLY A 164 -10.37 6.06 -20.72
CA GLY A 164 -11.11 4.93 -21.31
C GLY A 164 -12.18 5.28 -22.35
N ILE A 165 -12.03 6.42 -23.06
CA ILE A 165 -12.69 6.65 -24.36
C ILE A 165 -11.76 6.15 -25.47
#